data_AF-A0A954XD40-F1
#
_entry.id   AF-A0A954XD40-F1
#
_cell.length_a   1.000
_cell.length_b   1.000
_cell.length_c   1.000
_cell.angle_alpha   90.00
_cell.angle_beta   90.00
_cell.angle_gamma   90.00
#
_symmetry.space_group_name_H-M   'P 1'
#
loop_
_entity.id
_entity.type
_entity.pdbx_description
1 polymer ?
#
loop_
_entity_poly.entity_id
_entity_poly.type
_entity_poly.pdbx_seq_one_letter_code
_entity_poly.pdbx_strand_id
1 'polypeptide(L)' 'MLTAFIFENDKLPITTTSLDDVRHAARRDDAMLWVDLESPEESLLLQIGEIFGLDEESMDDC' A
#
# COMPACT_ATOMS: atom_id res chain seq x y z
N MET A 1 -1.36 -7.66 9.05
CA MET A 1 -2.25 -6.48 9.20
C MET A 1 -1.76 -5.37 8.29
N LEU A 2 -2.68 -4.68 7.59
CA LEU A 2 -2.36 -3.53 6.72
C LEU A 2 -2.63 -2.22 7.46
N THR A 3 -1.65 -1.31 7.44
CA THR A 3 -1.82 0.11 7.78
C THR A 3 -1.20 0.96 6.68
N ALA A 4 -1.91 1.97 6.19
CA ALA A 4 -1.39 2.87 5.16
C ALA A 4 -1.64 4.35 5.52
N PHE A 5 -0.70 5.20 5.12
CA PHE A 5 -0.76 6.64 5.23
C PHE A 5 -0.70 7.27 3.84
N ILE A 6 -1.70 8.08 3.50
CA ILE A 6 -1.78 8.81 2.25
C ILE A 6 -1.47 10.28 2.55
N PHE A 7 -0.38 10.77 1.98
CA PHE A 7 0.07 12.16 2.11
C PHE A 7 -0.28 12.93 0.85
N GLU A 8 -1.04 14.00 0.99
CA GLU A 8 -1.40 14.91 -0.08
C GLU A 8 -0.87 16.31 0.25
N ASN A 9 -0.52 17.09 -0.78
CA ASN A 9 -0.02 18.45 -0.57
C ASN A 9 -1.01 19.30 0.24
N ASP A 10 -0.47 20.02 1.23
CA ASP A 10 -1.19 20.94 2.10
C ASP A 10 -2.36 20.32 2.90
N LYS A 11 -2.39 18.99 3.08
CA LYS A 11 -3.39 18.27 3.88
C LYS A 11 -2.75 17.45 4.99
N LEU A 12 -3.56 17.17 6.02
CA LEU A 12 -3.21 16.17 7.03
C LEU A 12 -3.21 14.77 6.38
N PRO A 13 -2.28 13.88 6.77
CA PRO A 13 -2.24 12.52 6.24
C PRO A 13 -3.51 11.75 6.61
N ILE A 14 -4.00 10.96 5.66
CA ILE A 14 -5.14 10.07 5.85
C ILE A 14 -4.59 8.68 6.21
N THR A 15 -5.03 8.13 7.34
CA THR A 15 -4.70 6.76 7.73
C THR A 15 -5.83 5.82 7.32
N THR A 16 -5.50 4.70 6.69
CA THR A 16 -6.47 3.68 6.27
C THR A 16 -5.90 2.27 6.48
N THR A 17 -6.79 1.30 6.65
CA THR A 17 -6.48 -0.15 6.62
C THR A 17 -7.15 -0.83 5.43
N SER A 18 -7.78 -0.05 4.54
CA SER A 18 -8.48 -0.53 3.35
C SER A 18 -7.53 -0.70 2.18
N LEU A 19 -7.49 -1.91 1.63
CA LEU A 19 -6.72 -2.19 0.42
C LEU A 19 -7.25 -1.42 -0.82
N ASP A 20 -8.56 -1.16 -0.87
CA ASP A 20 -9.15 -0.40 -1.97
C ASP A 20 -8.71 1.07 -1.95
N ASP A 21 -8.56 1.65 -0.76
CA ASP A 21 -8.04 3.02 -0.60
C ASP A 21 -6.57 3.08 -1.03
N VAL A 22 -5.77 2.09 -0.63
CA VAL A 22 -4.36 1.93 -1.07
C VAL A 22 -4.28 1.83 -2.59
N ARG A 23 -5.11 0.97 -3.20
CA ARG A 23 -5.17 0.80 -4.65
C ARG A 23 -5.58 2.08 -5.38
N HIS A 24 -6.52 2.83 -4.83
CA HIS A 24 -6.93 4.12 -5.38
C HIS A 24 -5.82 5.17 -5.26
N ALA A 25 -5.15 5.23 -4.10
CA ALA A 25 -4.07 6.17 -3.84
C ALA A 25 -2.82 5.89 -4.68
N ALA A 26 -2.47 4.61 -4.90
CA ALA A 26 -1.30 4.21 -5.70
C ALA A 26 -1.39 4.63 -7.18
N ARG A 27 -2.58 4.97 -7.69
CA ARG A 27 -2.80 5.44 -9.07
C ARG A 27 -2.68 6.95 -9.23
N ARG A 28 -2.37 7.67 -8.17
CA ARG A 28 -2.34 9.13 -8.15
C ARG A 28 -0.90 9.62 -8.15
N ASP A 29 -0.60 10.55 -9.05
CA ASP A 29 0.72 11.17 -9.15
C ASP A 29 0.92 12.32 -8.15
N ASP A 30 -0.14 12.77 -7.48
CA ASP A 30 -0.16 13.92 -6.57
C ASP A 30 -0.10 13.54 -5.07
N ALA A 31 0.12 12.26 -4.77
CA ALA A 31 0.15 11.73 -3.41
C ALA A 31 1.39 10.88 -3.17
N MET A 32 1.90 10.92 -1.93
CA MET A 32 2.85 9.92 -1.43
C MET A 32 2.08 8.91 -0.59
N LEU A 33 2.39 7.63 -0.79
CA LEU A 33 1.77 6.52 -0.06
C LEU A 33 2.84 5.81 0.78
N TRP A 34 2.61 5.69 2.08
CA TRP A 34 3.37 4.79 2.96
C TRP A 34 2.48 3.61 3.31
N VAL A 35 2.90 2.39 2.95
CA VAL A 35 2.23 1.15 3.36
C VAL A 35 3.09 0.42 4.38
N ASP A 36 2.48 0.02 5.48
CA ASP A 36 3.07 -0.80 6.53
C ASP A 36 2.30 -2.12 6.65
N LEU A 37 3.04 -3.23 6.63
CA LEU A 37 2.51 -4.58 6.67
C LEU A 37 3.12 -5.33 7.85
N GLU A 38 2.32 -5.54 8.89
CA GLU A 38 2.76 -6.28 10.08
C GLU A 38 2.28 -7.73 10.00
N SER A 39 3.21 -8.69 9.85
CA SER A 39 2.90 -10.12 9.70
C SER A 39 1.71 -10.37 8.75
N PRO A 40 1.78 -9.90 7.49
CA PRO A 40 0.68 -10.02 6.55
C PRO A 40 0.43 -11.49 6.16
N GLU A 41 -0.83 -11.80 5.84
CA GLU A 41 -1.13 -13.05 5.15
C GLU A 41 -0.55 -13.01 3.72
N GLU A 42 -0.09 -14.14 3.21
CA GLU A 42 0.46 -14.28 1.85
C GLU A 42 -0.48 -13.69 0.78
N SER A 43 -1.80 -13.93 0.93
CA SER A 43 -2.81 -13.37 0.03
C SER A 43 -2.83 -11.84 0.00
N LEU A 44 -2.49 -11.18 1.10
CA LEU A 44 -2.42 -9.72 1.19
C LEU A 44 -1.11 -9.20 0.59
N LEU A 45 0.01 -9.90 0.82
CA LEU A 45 1.30 -9.58 0.19
C LEU A 45 1.18 -9.59 -1.33
N LEU A 46 0.61 -10.66 -1.90
CA LEU A 46 0.41 -10.77 -3.35
C LEU A 46 -0.46 -9.63 -3.90
N GLN A 47 -1.56 -9.30 -3.21
CA GLN A 47 -2.43 -8.19 -3.62
C GLN A 47 -1.73 -6.82 -3.56
N ILE A 48 -0.83 -6.60 -2.59
CA ILE A 48 0.00 -5.40 -2.51
C ILE A 48 1.03 -5.38 -3.63
N GLY A 49 1.70 -6.51 -3.89
CA GLY A 49 2.63 -6.66 -5.01
C GLY A 49 1.97 -6.30 -6.34
N GLU A 50 0.77 -6.81 -6.60
CA GLU A 50 -0.01 -6.46 -7.79
C GLU A 50 -0.32 -4.96 -7.92
N ILE A 51 -0.60 -4.27 -6.80
CA ILE A 51 -0.86 -2.82 -6.81
C ILE A 51 0.38 -2.04 -7.25
N PHE A 52 1.56 -2.46 -6.80
CA PHE A 52 2.83 -1.78 -7.09
C PHE A 52 3.61 -2.36 -8.27
N GLY A 53 3.10 -3.41 -8.91
CA GLY A 53 3.76 -4.09 -10.03
C GLY A 53 5.01 -4.86 -9.62
N LEU A 54 5.05 -5.36 -8.38
CA LEU A 54 6.11 -6.23 -7.88
C LEU A 54 5.76 -7.70 -8.16
N ASP A 55 6.75 -8.48 -8.56
CA ASP A 55 6.60 -9.93 -8.69
C ASP A 55 6.64 -10.64 -7.33
N GLU A 56 6.16 -11.87 -7.31
CA GLU A 56 6.06 -12.71 -6.11
C GLU A 56 7.42 -12.96 -5.45
N GLU A 57 8.46 -13.21 -6.26
CA GLU A 57 9.84 -13.41 -5.76
C GLU A 57 10.36 -12.16 -5.03
N SER A 58 10.09 -10.97 -5.56
CA SER A 58 10.46 -9.70 -4.92
C SER A 58 9.70 -9.44 -3.62
N MET A 59 8.47 -9.95 -3.49
CA MET A 59 7.66 -9.81 -2.28
C MET A 59 8.13 -10.77 -1.17
N ASP A 60 8.52 -11.99 -1.52
CA ASP A 60 8.98 -13.02 -0.57
C ASP A 60 10.35 -12.73 0.05
N ASP A 61 11.20 -11.99 -0.67
CA ASP A 61 12.53 -11.56 -0.18
C ASP A 61 12.46 -10.50 0.93
N CYS A 62 11.29 -9.89 1.18
CA CYS A 62 11.07 -8.76 2.10
C CYS A 62 10.43 -9.17 3.43
#